data_AF-A0A5Q4EBQ7-F1
#
_entry.id   AF-A0A5Q4EBQ7-F1
#
_cell.length_a   1.000
_cell.length_b   1.000
_cell.length_c   1.000
_cell.angle_alpha   90.00
_cell.angle_beta   90.00
_cell.angle_gamma   90.00
#
_symmetry.space_group_name_H-M   'P 1'
#
loop_
_entity.id
_entity.type
_entity.pdbx_description
1 polymer ?
#
loop_
_entity_poly.entity_id
_entity_poly.type
_entity_poly.pdbx_seq_one_letter_code
_entity_poly.pdbx_strand_id
1 'polypeptide(L)' 'MTYRDIVLKLLKTRGDLVCVEQHLLSDFSGNGNTSENFSNWCQVHGIEFVKVEEAEPAKIYLKKKFNYENN' A
#
# COMPACT_ATOMS: atom_id res chain seq x y z
N MET A 1 0.04 16.98 4.82
CA MET A 1 0.70 15.66 4.95
C MET A 1 -0.39 14.63 4.99
N THR A 2 -0.40 13.71 4.04
CA THR A 2 -1.42 12.67 3.86
C THR A 2 -0.93 11.33 4.41
N TYR A 3 -1.85 10.36 4.60
CA TYR A 3 -1.46 8.99 4.96
C TYR A 3 -0.52 8.37 3.92
N ARG A 4 -0.73 8.66 2.63
CA ARG A 4 0.17 8.24 1.55
C ARG A 4 1.60 8.77 1.74
N ASP A 5 1.76 10.03 2.16
CA ASP A 5 3.09 10.60 2.46
C ASP A 5 3.77 9.87 3.62
N ILE A 6 3.01 9.49 4.64
CA ILE A 6 3.52 8.74 5.80
C ILE A 6 3.97 7.35 5.35
N VAL A 7 3.17 6.65 4.56
CA VAL A 7 3.53 5.34 4.00
C VAL A 7 4.81 5.42 3.16
N LEU A 8 4.93 6.42 2.28
CA LEU A 8 6.14 6.59 1.47
C LEU A 8 7.38 6.85 2.32
N LYS A 9 7.26 7.64 3.40
CA LYS A 9 8.36 7.84 4.35
C LYS A 9 8.72 6.53 5.04
N LEU A 10 7.73 5.78 5.52
CA LEU A 10 7.96 4.49 6.18
C LEU A 10 8.65 3.49 5.25
N LEU A 11 8.18 3.33 4.01
CA LEU A 11 8.80 2.47 3.00
C LEU A 11 10.19 2.94 2.55
N LYS A 12 10.47 4.24 2.67
CA LYS A 12 11.82 4.79 2.42
C LYS A 12 12.79 4.48 3.56
N THR A 13 12.35 4.63 4.80
CA THR A 13 13.20 4.44 6.00
C THR A 13 13.34 2.98 6.40
N ARG A 14 12.29 2.18 6.19
CA ARG A 14 12.23 0.75 6.48
C ARG A 14 11.96 0.04 5.16
N GLY A 15 12.91 -0.76 4.68
CA GLY A 15 12.74 -1.57 3.46
C GLY A 15 11.77 -2.74 3.63
N ASP A 16 10.84 -2.65 4.58
CA ASP A 16 10.04 -3.76 5.08
C ASP A 16 8.53 -3.47 4.89
N LEU A 17 7.71 -4.45 5.24
CA LEU A 17 6.26 -4.44 5.16
C LEU A 17 5.66 -3.33 6.04
N VAL A 18 4.87 -2.45 5.43
CA VAL A 18 4.04 -1.46 6.12
C VAL A 18 2.61 -1.97 6.16
N CYS A 19 2.02 -2.07 7.34
CA CYS A 19 0.62 -2.42 7.54
C CYS A 19 -0.20 -1.16 7.78
N VAL A 20 -1.29 -0.99 7.04
CA VAL A 20 -2.24 0.11 7.23
C VAL A 20 -3.66 -0.41 7.20
N GLU A 21 -4.53 0.21 7.99
CA GLU A 21 -5.97 -0.08 7.95
C GLU A 21 -6.57 0.48 6.66
N GLN A 22 -7.48 -0.26 6.04
CA GLN A 22 -8.03 0.05 4.73
C GLN A 22 -8.68 1.44 4.65
N HIS A 23 -9.37 1.85 5.72
CA HIS A 23 -10.09 3.13 5.76
C HIS A 23 -9.14 4.35 5.76
N LEU A 24 -7.90 4.20 6.23
CA LEU A 24 -6.92 5.29 6.32
C LEU A 24 -6.42 5.74 4.93
N LEU A 25 -6.47 4.84 3.96
CA LEU A 25 -6.12 5.16 2.59
C LEU A 25 -7.30 5.72 1.80
N SER A 26 -8.55 5.62 2.30
CA SER A 26 -9.79 6.18 1.69
C SER A 26 -9.99 5.90 0.19
N ASP A 27 -9.19 5.00 -0.35
CA ASP A 27 -9.08 4.70 -1.78
C ASP A 27 -9.77 3.39 -2.14
N PHE A 28 -10.39 2.73 -1.19
CA PHE A 28 -11.03 1.45 -1.40
C PHE A 28 -12.53 1.71 -1.50
N SER A 29 -13.08 1.45 -2.69
CA SER A 29 -14.53 1.43 -2.87
C SER A 29 -15.14 0.43 -1.87
N GLY A 30 -16.35 0.67 -1.39
CA GLY A 30 -17.03 -0.15 -0.38
C GLY A 30 -17.19 -1.64 -0.71
N ASN A 31 -16.77 -2.07 -1.91
CA ASN A 31 -16.79 -3.45 -2.38
C ASN A 31 -15.42 -4.15 -2.24
N GLY A 32 -14.51 -3.65 -1.41
CA GLY A 32 -13.17 -4.26 -1.20
C GLY A 32 -12.18 -3.99 -2.35
N ASN A 33 -12.62 -3.48 -3.50
CA ASN A 33 -11.75 -3.14 -4.62
C ASN A 33 -10.95 -1.85 -4.38
N THR A 34 -9.68 -1.88 -4.79
CA THR A 34 -8.83 -0.69 -4.82
C THR A 34 -9.34 0.22 -5.90
N SER A 35 -9.44 1.51 -5.60
CA SER A 35 -9.65 2.50 -6.66
C SER A 35 -8.49 2.44 -7.65
N GLU A 36 -8.80 2.78 -8.88
CA GLU A 36 -7.80 2.98 -9.94
C GLU A 36 -6.72 3.97 -9.50
N ASN A 37 -7.09 5.00 -8.72
CA ASN A 37 -6.16 5.98 -8.16
C ASN A 37 -5.09 5.34 -7.26
N PHE A 38 -5.48 4.41 -6.37
CA PHE A 38 -4.53 3.74 -5.50
C PHE A 38 -3.66 2.72 -6.23
N SER A 39 -4.24 1.94 -7.15
CA SER A 39 -3.46 1.01 -7.97
C SER A 39 -2.40 1.76 -8.79
N ASN A 40 -2.78 2.89 -9.39
CA ASN A 40 -1.86 3.76 -10.13
C ASN A 40 -0.79 4.37 -9.20
N TRP A 41 -1.18 4.83 -8.01
CA TRP A 41 -0.24 5.36 -7.02
C TRP A 41 0.81 4.31 -6.60
N CYS A 42 0.38 3.08 -6.31
CA CYS A 42 1.29 1.97 -6.00
C CYS A 42 2.23 1.68 -7.18
N GLN A 43 1.73 1.66 -8.41
CA GLN A 43 2.56 1.45 -9.60
C GLN A 43 3.60 2.55 -9.80
N VAL A 44 3.22 3.83 -9.70
CA VAL A 44 4.12 4.99 -9.85
C VAL A 44 5.25 4.97 -8.82
N HIS A 45 4.97 4.49 -7.62
CA HIS A 45 5.95 4.44 -6.53
C HIS A 45 6.66 3.08 -6.38
N GLY A 46 6.39 2.12 -7.27
CA GLY A 46 6.98 0.79 -7.19
C GLY A 46 6.62 0.08 -5.89
N ILE A 47 5.35 0.11 -5.49
CA ILE A 47 4.83 -0.50 -4.27
C ILE A 47 3.98 -1.71 -4.67
N GLU A 48 4.25 -2.85 -4.04
CA GLU A 48 3.37 -4.01 -4.08
C GLU A 48 2.45 -3.97 -2.85
N PHE A 49 1.19 -4.35 -3.03
CA PHE A 49 0.22 -4.37 -1.96
C PHE A 49 -0.55 -5.69 -1.89
N VAL A 50 -0.92 -6.09 -0.68
CA VAL A 50 -1.74 -7.27 -0.39
C VAL A 50 -2.87 -6.84 0.54
N LYS A 51 -4.11 -7.17 0.17
CA LYS A 51 -5.27 -6.95 1.05
C LYS A 51 -5.45 -8.16 1.94
N VAL A 52 -5.79 -7.90 3.20
CA VAL A 52 -6.16 -8.92 4.17
C VAL A 52 -7.53 -8.55 4.71
N GLU A 53 -8.53 -9.13 4.05
CA GLU A 53 -9.96 -8.94 4.34
C GLU A 53 -10.41 -9.79 5.54
N GLU A 54 -9.67 -10.83 5.90
CA GLU A 54 -9.94 -11.68 7.07
C GLU A 54 -9.58 -11.01 8.41
N ALA A 55 -8.94 -9.83 8.38
CA ALA A 55 -8.66 -9.04 9.57
C ALA A 55 -9.82 -8.07 9.84
N GLU A 56 -10.27 -7.96 11.10
CA GLU A 56 -11.14 -6.88 11.56
C GLU A 56 -10.34 -5.91 12.45
N PRO A 57 -10.13 -4.65 12.03
CA PRO A 57 -10.53 -4.06 10.74
C PRO A 57 -9.66 -4.54 9.57
N ALA A 58 -10.18 -4.46 8.35
CA ALA A 58 -9.49 -4.89 7.13
C ALA A 58 -8.18 -4.12 6.93
N LYS A 59 -7.13 -4.84 6.51
CA LYS A 59 -5.77 -4.32 6.43
C LYS A 59 -5.19 -4.43 5.02
N ILE A 60 -4.25 -3.55 4.74
CA ILE A 60 -3.43 -3.61 3.53
C ILE A 60 -1.98 -3.63 3.96
N TYR A 61 -1.27 -4.63 3.45
CA TYR A 61 0.17 -4.70 3.56
C TYR A 61 0.79 -4.09 2.31
N LEU A 62 1.79 -3.23 2.51
CA LEU A 62 2.49 -2.47 1.49
C LEU A 62 3.99 -2.76 1.61
N LYS A 63 4.63 -3.08 0.50
CA LYS A 63 6.09 -3.26 0.44
C LYS A 63 6.64 -2.66 -0.83
N LYS A 64 7.92 -2.31 -0.84
CA LYS A 64 8.59 -1.94 -2.10
C LYS A 64 8.65 -3.15 -3.03
N LYS A 65 8.34 -2.92 -4.30
CA LYS A 65 8.61 -3.86 -5.38
C LYS A 65 10.12 -4.00 -5.48
N PHE A 66 10.65 -5.18 -5.16
CA PHE A 66 12.04 -5.49 -5.47
C PHE A 66 12.14 -5.60 -6.99
N ASN A 67 12.71 -4.60 -7.64
CA ASN A 67 13.24 -4.80 -8.99
C ASN A 67 14.40 -5.78 -8.84
N TYR A 68 14.17 -7.05 -9.18
CA TYR A 68 15.24 -7.97 -9.55
C TYR A 68 15.83 -7.49 -10.88
N GLU A 69 16.53 -6.36 -10.88
CA GLU A 69 17.56 -6.11 -11.88
C GLU A 69 18.79 -6.87 -11.42
N ASN A 70 18.82 -8.17 -11.74
CA ASN A 70 20.03 -8.97 -11.62
C ASN A 70 21.06 -8.40 -12.59
N ASN A 71 22.14 -7.94 -11.97
CA ASN A 71 23.46 -7.64 -12.51
C ASN A 71 24.00 -8.82 -13.34
#